data_AF-A0A7K3VSB3-F1
#
_entry.id   AF-A0A7K3VSB3-F1
#
_cell.length_a   1.000
_cell.length_b   1.000
_cell.length_c   1.000
_cell.angle_alpha   90.00
_cell.angle_beta   90.00
_cell.angle_gamma   90.00
#
_symmetry.space_group_name_H-M   'P 1'
#
loop_
_entity.id
_entity.type
_entity.pdbx_description
1 polymer ?
#
loop_
_entity_poly.entity_id
_entity_poly.type
_entity_poly.pdbx_seq_one_letter_code
_entity_poly.pdbx_strand_id
1 'polypeptide(L)'
;MARSSRRSRRRSGNSAGLIVGAIALGLVSVAIIGAFGWLKYRASSTVAVDKASLCPVTGATSETAILLDVTDPISDTTALDLKNQFQQIVARVPVGGAIDIYSLTEKEGEPERTFHACNPGSGELADEWTSNPRLIQDRWEKGFQKPLEDIAGRLASGKAGDASPIMAGIQRINLEVFSSLPAGTPKALFVASDMIEHTPAFSNYRDGVAYSKFQKSEARDKFRTSLDGVSVKILAFQRPNLKFSAEELAEFWREWITNNNGYFDGFIRLEGKR
;
A
#
# COMPACT_ATOMS: atom_id res chain seq x y z
N MET A 1 87.83 -52.64 -8.77
CA MET A 1 87.38 -51.29 -9.18
C MET A 1 85.90 -51.34 -9.55
N ALA A 2 85.20 -50.23 -9.34
CA ALA A 2 83.79 -50.14 -8.94
C ALA A 2 82.75 -50.35 -10.06
N ARG A 3 81.56 -50.81 -9.61
CA ARG A 3 80.29 -50.95 -10.33
C ARG A 3 79.73 -49.61 -10.83
N SER A 4 79.03 -49.63 -11.96
CA SER A 4 78.02 -48.61 -12.29
C SER A 4 76.83 -49.27 -12.99
N SER A 5 75.79 -49.56 -12.20
CA SER A 5 74.47 -49.94 -12.70
C SER A 5 73.63 -48.68 -12.89
N ARG A 6 73.29 -48.33 -14.14
CA ARG A 6 72.31 -47.28 -14.43
C ARG A 6 70.91 -47.77 -14.09
N ARG A 7 70.37 -47.27 -12.97
CA ARG A 7 69.03 -47.55 -12.46
C ARG A 7 68.01 -46.69 -13.25
N SER A 8 67.15 -47.31 -14.04
CA SER A 8 66.01 -46.60 -14.64
C SER A 8 65.01 -46.22 -13.55
N ARG A 9 64.66 -44.94 -13.44
CA ARG A 9 63.63 -44.43 -12.54
C ARG A 9 62.26 -44.60 -13.23
N ARG A 10 61.51 -45.63 -12.85
CA ARG A 10 60.08 -45.75 -13.16
C ARG A 10 59.33 -44.65 -12.38
N ARG A 11 58.72 -43.68 -13.07
CA ARG A 11 57.69 -42.80 -12.50
C ARG A 11 56.44 -43.64 -12.28
N SER A 12 56.13 -44.02 -11.04
CA SER A 12 54.83 -44.58 -10.69
C SER A 12 53.79 -43.48 -10.75
N GLY A 13 52.82 -43.60 -11.66
CA GLY A 13 51.74 -42.64 -11.85
C GLY A 13 50.90 -42.47 -10.59
N ASN A 14 50.69 -41.23 -10.17
CA ASN A 14 49.91 -40.85 -9.00
C ASN A 14 48.41 -40.90 -9.32
N SER A 15 47.89 -42.07 -9.70
CA SER A 15 46.52 -42.29 -10.17
C SER A 15 45.47 -42.06 -9.08
N ALA A 16 45.79 -42.32 -7.81
CA ALA A 16 44.90 -42.06 -6.68
C ALA A 16 44.61 -40.56 -6.49
N GLY A 17 45.63 -39.71 -6.65
CA GLY A 17 45.46 -38.25 -6.58
C GLY A 17 44.61 -37.69 -7.72
N LEU A 18 44.69 -38.30 -8.91
CA LEU A 18 43.85 -37.94 -10.05
C LEU A 18 42.39 -38.34 -9.83
N ILE A 19 42.12 -39.51 -9.22
CA ILE A 19 40.75 -39.98 -8.92
C ILE A 19 40.11 -39.11 -7.83
N VAL A 20 40.84 -38.82 -6.75
CA VAL A 20 40.33 -37.95 -5.66
C VAL A 20 40.11 -36.52 -6.18
N GLY A 21 41.01 -36.01 -7.02
CA GLY A 21 40.85 -34.72 -7.68
C GLY A 21 39.62 -34.68 -8.59
N ALA A 22 39.36 -35.73 -9.37
CA ALA A 22 38.19 -35.82 -10.24
C ALA A 22 36.87 -35.88 -9.46
N ILE A 23 36.83 -36.61 -8.35
CA ILE A 23 35.64 -36.68 -7.47
C ILE A 23 35.37 -35.32 -6.82
N ALA A 24 36.41 -34.66 -6.29
CA ALA A 24 36.27 -33.34 -5.69
C ALA A 24 35.76 -32.30 -6.70
N LEU A 25 36.30 -32.34 -7.93
CA LEU A 25 35.88 -31.43 -9.00
C LEU A 25 34.43 -31.72 -9.44
N GLY A 26 34.03 -32.99 -9.52
CA GLY A 26 32.64 -33.37 -9.79
C GLY A 26 31.66 -32.86 -8.72
N LEU A 27 32.01 -32.95 -7.44
CA LEU A 27 31.19 -32.42 -6.35
C LEU A 27 31.05 -30.90 -6.41
N VAL A 28 32.14 -30.18 -6.70
CA VAL A 28 32.11 -28.73 -6.90
C VAL A 28 31.24 -28.35 -8.09
N SER A 29 31.33 -29.07 -9.21
CA SER A 29 30.48 -28.83 -10.38
C SER A 29 29.00 -29.05 -10.07
N VAL A 30 28.65 -30.12 -9.33
CA VAL A 30 27.26 -30.36 -8.91
C VAL A 30 26.78 -29.26 -7.96
N ALA A 31 27.61 -28.79 -7.03
CA ALA A 31 27.28 -27.68 -6.15
C ALA A 31 27.04 -26.36 -6.92
N ILE A 32 27.86 -26.07 -7.94
CA ILE A 32 27.70 -24.89 -8.80
C ILE A 32 26.40 -24.99 -9.61
N ILE A 33 26.11 -26.15 -10.21
CA ILE A 33 24.88 -26.37 -10.97
C ILE A 33 23.66 -26.26 -10.06
N GLY A 34 23.72 -26.82 -8.85
CA GLY A 34 22.66 -26.70 -7.84
C GLY A 34 22.45 -25.25 -7.39
N ALA A 35 23.53 -24.52 -7.11
CA ALA A 35 23.48 -23.11 -6.76
C ALA A 35 22.92 -22.26 -7.91
N PHE A 36 23.36 -22.53 -9.15
CA PHE A 36 22.85 -21.86 -10.34
C PHE A 36 21.37 -22.16 -10.57
N GLY A 37 20.93 -23.41 -10.43
CA GLY A 37 19.53 -23.81 -10.53
C GLY A 37 18.66 -23.16 -9.46
N TRP A 38 19.16 -23.07 -8.23
CA TRP A 38 18.49 -22.38 -7.12
C TRP A 38 18.39 -20.86 -7.36
N LEU A 39 19.46 -20.24 -7.86
CA LEU A 39 19.45 -18.83 -8.27
C LEU A 39 18.49 -18.58 -9.45
N LYS A 40 18.46 -19.47 -10.44
CA LYS A 40 17.52 -19.43 -11.58
C LYS A 40 16.08 -19.59 -11.12
N TYR A 41 15.81 -20.48 -10.18
CA TYR A 41 14.48 -20.66 -9.59
C TYR A 41 14.03 -19.38 -8.86
N ARG A 42 14.91 -18.77 -8.06
CA ARG A 42 14.67 -17.45 -7.44
C ARG A 42 14.55 -16.30 -8.43
N ALA A 43 15.22 -16.37 -9.59
CA ALA A 43 15.13 -15.34 -10.62
C ALA A 43 13.91 -15.51 -11.53
N SER A 44 13.40 -16.73 -11.71
CA SER A 44 12.23 -17.02 -12.56
C SER A 44 10.89 -16.71 -11.90
N SER A 45 10.89 -16.28 -10.63
CA SER A 45 9.71 -15.68 -9.99
C SER A 45 9.46 -14.23 -10.43
N THR A 46 10.11 -13.76 -11.50
CA THR A 46 9.78 -12.50 -12.16
C THR A 46 8.42 -12.63 -12.85
N VAL A 47 7.37 -12.28 -12.11
CA VAL A 47 6.01 -12.18 -12.65
C VAL A 47 6.04 -11.14 -13.77
N ALA A 48 5.50 -11.47 -14.94
CA ALA A 48 5.37 -10.51 -16.01
C ALA A 48 4.51 -9.32 -15.51
N VAL A 49 5.04 -8.11 -15.63
CA VAL A 49 4.38 -6.88 -15.19
C VAL A 49 4.01 -6.02 -16.39
N ASP A 50 2.88 -5.32 -16.30
CA ASP A 50 2.56 -4.22 -17.20
C ASP A 50 3.53 -3.05 -16.96
N LYS A 51 4.08 -2.47 -18.03
CA LYS A 51 5.14 -1.46 -17.92
C LYS A 51 4.64 -0.10 -17.41
N ALA A 52 3.35 0.19 -17.53
CA ALA A 52 2.78 1.48 -17.12
C ALA A 52 2.36 1.48 -15.65
N SER A 53 1.65 0.43 -15.22
CA SER A 53 1.13 0.26 -13.85
C SER A 53 2.08 -0.48 -12.91
N LEU A 54 3.07 -1.19 -13.48
CA LEU A 54 3.95 -2.14 -12.77
C LEU A 54 3.19 -3.31 -12.13
N CYS A 55 1.92 -3.47 -12.46
CA CYS A 55 1.08 -4.52 -11.90
C CYS A 55 1.35 -5.86 -12.59
N PRO A 56 1.32 -6.97 -11.83
CA PRO A 56 1.32 -8.30 -12.42
C PRO A 56 0.23 -8.45 -13.49
N VAL A 57 0.54 -9.06 -14.63
CA VAL A 57 -0.47 -9.35 -15.66
C VAL A 57 -1.58 -10.29 -15.18
N THR A 58 -1.32 -11.02 -14.09
CA THR A 58 -2.27 -11.91 -13.41
C THR A 58 -3.19 -11.16 -12.43
N GLY A 59 -3.01 -9.85 -12.24
CA GLY A 59 -3.71 -9.05 -11.24
C GLY A 59 -2.91 -8.86 -9.94
N ALA A 60 -3.28 -7.83 -9.17
CA ALA A 60 -2.62 -7.49 -7.92
C ALA A 60 -2.80 -8.57 -6.86
N THR A 61 -1.75 -8.80 -6.05
CA THR A 61 -1.76 -9.82 -4.99
C THR A 61 -2.41 -9.32 -3.69
N SER A 62 -2.56 -8.01 -3.56
CA SER A 62 -3.24 -7.31 -2.48
C SER A 62 -3.61 -5.92 -2.96
N GLU A 63 -4.63 -5.31 -2.35
CA GLU A 63 -5.08 -3.99 -2.75
C GLU A 63 -5.09 -3.04 -1.55
N THR A 64 -4.43 -1.89 -1.69
CA THR A 64 -4.43 -0.83 -0.69
C THR A 64 -4.93 0.46 -1.30
N ALA A 65 -6.13 0.91 -0.91
CA ALA A 65 -6.63 2.21 -1.31
C ALA A 65 -6.45 3.23 -0.17
N ILE A 66 -6.16 4.48 -0.54
CA ILE A 66 -6.01 5.60 0.38
C ILE A 66 -6.95 6.71 -0.09
N LEU A 67 -7.94 7.06 0.72
CA LEU A 67 -8.82 8.20 0.50
C LEU A 67 -8.30 9.41 1.29
N LEU A 68 -7.92 10.47 0.59
CA LEU A 68 -7.47 11.73 1.15
C LEU A 68 -8.60 12.74 1.06
N ASP A 69 -9.10 13.16 2.20
CA ASP A 69 -10.04 14.26 2.26
C ASP A 69 -9.30 15.59 2.16
N VAL A 70 -9.33 16.16 0.95
CA VAL A 70 -8.71 17.44 0.62
C VAL A 70 -9.68 18.63 0.78
N THR A 71 -10.89 18.40 1.31
CA THR A 71 -11.94 19.44 1.39
C THR A 71 -11.57 20.57 2.33
N ASP A 72 -10.85 20.26 3.41
CA ASP A 72 -10.42 21.22 4.42
C ASP A 72 -8.90 21.26 4.54
N PRO A 73 -8.32 22.44 4.79
CA PRO A 73 -6.89 22.53 4.98
C PRO A 73 -6.42 22.02 6.35
N ILE A 74 -5.20 21.48 6.37
CA ILE A 74 -4.53 20.92 7.55
C ILE A 74 -3.28 21.74 7.92
N SER A 75 -2.81 21.62 9.16
CA SER A 75 -1.55 22.24 9.60
C SER A 75 -0.33 21.54 8.99
N ASP A 76 0.80 22.24 8.88
CA ASP A 76 2.07 21.67 8.42
C ASP A 76 2.51 20.45 9.25
N THR A 77 2.23 20.49 10.56
CA THR A 77 2.48 19.36 11.47
C THR A 77 1.64 18.13 11.11
N THR A 78 0.34 18.33 10.82
CA THR A 78 -0.56 17.26 10.37
C THR A 78 -0.11 16.71 9.02
N ALA A 79 0.31 17.59 8.09
CA ALA A 79 0.80 17.19 6.78
C ALA A 79 2.09 16.34 6.88
N LEU A 80 3.00 16.69 7.79
CA LEU A 80 4.21 15.93 8.04
C LEU A 80 3.93 14.56 8.66
N ASP A 81 3.06 14.47 9.67
CA ASP A 81 2.67 13.19 10.25
C ASP A 81 1.94 12.31 9.21
N LEU A 82 1.01 12.89 8.45
CA LEU A 82 0.35 12.18 7.35
C LEU A 82 1.36 11.62 6.33
N LYS A 83 2.39 12.40 5.97
CA LYS A 83 3.49 11.92 5.11
C LYS A 83 4.20 10.73 5.75
N ASN A 84 4.51 10.78 7.05
CA ASN A 84 5.16 9.68 7.75
C ASN A 84 4.28 8.42 7.80
N GLN A 85 2.97 8.56 8.05
CA GLN A 85 2.02 7.45 8.01
C GLN A 85 1.96 6.83 6.60
N PHE A 86 1.91 7.66 5.57
CA PHE A 86 1.91 7.20 4.18
C PHE A 86 3.16 6.39 3.85
N GLN A 87 4.35 6.86 4.24
CA GLN A 87 5.60 6.11 4.06
C GLN A 87 5.55 4.73 4.72
N GLN A 88 4.98 4.63 5.93
CA GLN A 88 4.82 3.34 6.61
C GLN A 88 3.81 2.42 5.91
N ILE A 89 2.73 2.97 5.35
CA ILE A 89 1.74 2.20 4.59
C ILE A 89 2.39 1.62 3.34
N VAL A 90 3.04 2.46 2.53
CA VAL A 90 3.71 2.06 1.29
C VAL A 90 4.76 0.99 1.55
N ALA A 91 5.58 1.14 2.60
CA ALA A 91 6.62 0.18 2.95
C ALA A 91 6.09 -1.21 3.34
N ARG A 92 4.80 -1.33 3.71
CA ARG A 92 4.16 -2.60 4.09
C ARG A 92 3.44 -3.27 2.93
N VAL A 93 3.29 -2.60 1.79
CA VAL A 93 2.62 -3.20 0.62
C VAL A 93 3.48 -4.32 0.06
N PRO A 94 2.96 -5.56 -0.02
CA PRO A 94 3.74 -6.70 -0.49
C PRO A 94 4.08 -6.56 -1.97
N VAL A 95 5.09 -7.31 -2.41
CA VAL A 95 5.43 -7.43 -3.83
C VAL A 95 4.20 -7.95 -4.60
N GLY A 96 3.86 -7.27 -5.70
CA GLY A 96 2.67 -7.52 -6.51
C GLY A 96 1.41 -6.81 -6.01
N GLY A 97 1.46 -6.15 -4.84
CA GLY A 97 0.34 -5.40 -4.28
C GLY A 97 0.14 -4.03 -4.94
N ALA A 98 -1.10 -3.63 -5.15
CA ALA A 98 -1.47 -2.33 -5.70
C ALA A 98 -1.71 -1.28 -4.62
N ILE A 99 -1.40 -0.03 -4.97
CA ILE A 99 -1.74 1.17 -4.21
C ILE A 99 -2.54 2.11 -5.09
N ASP A 100 -3.70 2.50 -4.62
CA ASP A 100 -4.53 3.53 -5.23
C ASP A 100 -4.69 4.70 -4.27
N ILE A 101 -4.49 5.92 -4.78
CA ILE A 101 -4.70 7.15 -4.02
C ILE A 101 -5.85 7.91 -4.64
N TYR A 102 -6.82 8.26 -3.81
CA TYR A 102 -7.99 9.04 -4.16
C TYR A 102 -8.00 10.33 -3.37
N SER A 103 -8.33 11.43 -4.03
CA SER A 103 -8.67 12.70 -3.38
C SER A 103 -10.18 12.84 -3.34
N LEU A 104 -10.75 13.09 -2.16
CA LEU A 104 -12.16 13.37 -2.00
C LEU A 104 -12.49 14.72 -2.64
N THR A 105 -13.61 14.79 -3.35
CA THR A 105 -14.13 16.04 -3.89
C THR A 105 -15.41 16.43 -3.17
N GLU A 106 -15.83 17.67 -3.32
CA GLU A 106 -17.13 18.16 -2.79
C GLU A 106 -18.31 17.52 -3.53
N LYS A 107 -18.07 16.86 -4.67
CA LYS A 107 -19.09 16.14 -5.43
C LYS A 107 -19.25 14.73 -4.88
N GLU A 108 -20.47 14.43 -4.47
CA GLU A 108 -20.83 13.13 -3.92
C GLU A 108 -20.59 12.00 -4.93
N GLY A 109 -19.82 10.99 -4.52
CA GLY A 109 -19.54 9.79 -5.34
C GLY A 109 -18.51 9.96 -6.45
N GLU A 110 -17.87 11.14 -6.54
CA GLU A 110 -16.84 11.44 -7.54
C GLU A 110 -15.47 11.76 -6.90
N PRO A 111 -14.86 10.86 -6.10
CA PRO A 111 -13.46 11.01 -5.72
C PRO A 111 -12.55 10.90 -6.95
N GLU A 112 -11.48 11.68 -7.00
CA GLU A 112 -10.51 11.66 -8.10
C GLU A 112 -9.36 10.70 -7.77
N ARG A 113 -9.12 9.70 -8.63
CA ARG A 113 -7.93 8.86 -8.51
C ARG A 113 -6.69 9.61 -8.99
N THR A 114 -5.82 9.98 -8.05
CA THR A 114 -4.60 10.75 -8.33
C THR A 114 -3.39 9.87 -8.62
N PHE A 115 -3.41 8.61 -8.17
CA PHE A 115 -2.31 7.67 -8.36
C PHE A 115 -2.80 6.21 -8.37
N HIS A 116 -2.14 5.38 -9.18
CA HIS A 116 -2.29 3.92 -9.18
C HIS A 116 -0.96 3.28 -9.60
N ALA A 117 -0.42 2.39 -8.78
CA ALA A 117 0.74 1.58 -9.14
C ALA A 117 0.84 0.32 -8.26
N CYS A 118 1.49 -0.71 -8.77
CA CYS A 118 1.85 -1.89 -7.98
C CYS A 118 3.31 -1.86 -7.52
N ASN A 119 3.58 -2.56 -6.42
CA ASN A 119 4.93 -2.84 -5.95
C ASN A 119 5.56 -3.93 -6.84
N PRO A 120 6.58 -3.65 -7.67
CA PRO A 120 7.14 -4.61 -8.62
C PRO A 120 8.15 -5.59 -8.00
N GLY A 121 8.54 -5.41 -6.73
CA GLY A 121 9.57 -6.23 -6.09
C GLY A 121 10.99 -5.98 -6.63
N SER A 122 11.83 -7.01 -6.62
CA SER A 122 13.24 -6.96 -7.02
C SER A 122 13.54 -7.95 -8.16
N GLY A 123 14.13 -7.52 -9.28
CA GLY A 123 14.42 -8.32 -10.50
C GLY A 123 14.71 -7.44 -11.73
N GLU A 124 14.96 -7.97 -12.93
CA GLU A 124 15.45 -7.18 -14.10
C GLU A 124 14.53 -6.02 -14.59
N LEU A 125 13.21 -6.20 -14.67
CA LEU A 125 12.27 -5.08 -14.92
C LEU A 125 12.20 -4.13 -13.73
N ALA A 126 12.34 -4.72 -12.55
CA ALA A 126 12.59 -4.01 -11.32
C ALA A 126 14.02 -3.42 -11.26
N ASP A 127 14.95 -3.69 -12.18
CA ASP A 127 16.32 -3.16 -12.15
C ASP A 127 16.42 -1.94 -13.08
N GLU A 128 15.64 -1.90 -14.16
CA GLU A 128 15.44 -0.67 -14.94
C GLU A 128 14.56 0.36 -14.19
N TRP A 129 13.62 -0.09 -13.36
CA TRP A 129 12.63 0.80 -12.71
C TRP A 129 12.73 0.90 -11.17
N THR A 130 13.29 -0.09 -10.46
CA THR A 130 13.18 -0.22 -8.99
C THR A 130 14.43 -0.74 -8.24
N SER A 131 15.60 -0.82 -8.88
CA SER A 131 16.85 -1.24 -8.22
C SER A 131 17.31 -0.22 -7.18
N ASN A 132 16.68 0.95 -7.18
CA ASN A 132 16.82 1.95 -6.15
C ASN A 132 15.48 2.15 -5.41
N PRO A 133 15.35 1.63 -4.17
CA PRO A 133 14.22 1.92 -3.29
C PRO A 133 13.92 3.42 -3.14
N ARG A 134 14.92 4.29 -3.34
CA ARG A 134 14.71 5.75 -3.35
C ARG A 134 13.93 6.24 -4.56
N LEU A 135 14.04 5.62 -5.73
CA LEU A 135 13.29 6.02 -6.93
C LEU A 135 11.81 5.62 -6.85
N ILE A 136 11.54 4.45 -6.26
CA ILE A 136 10.19 4.05 -5.86
C ILE A 136 9.67 5.09 -4.85
N GLN A 137 10.38 5.27 -3.75
CA GLN A 137 9.98 6.21 -2.72
C GLN A 137 9.71 7.62 -3.28
N ASP A 138 10.58 8.13 -4.15
CA ASP A 138 10.44 9.43 -4.82
C ASP A 138 9.21 9.51 -5.73
N ARG A 139 8.87 8.45 -6.47
CA ARG A 139 7.66 8.44 -7.30
C ARG A 139 6.38 8.38 -6.48
N TRP A 140 6.38 7.60 -5.40
CA TRP A 140 5.24 7.51 -4.49
C TRP A 140 5.08 8.82 -3.72
N GLU A 141 6.19 9.42 -3.29
CA GLU A 141 6.19 10.77 -2.72
C GLU A 141 5.65 11.78 -3.72
N LYS A 142 6.07 11.77 -4.99
CA LYS A 142 5.54 12.67 -6.02
C LYS A 142 4.03 12.49 -6.25
N GLY A 143 3.56 11.24 -6.30
CA GLY A 143 2.13 10.93 -6.45
C GLY A 143 1.30 11.43 -5.27
N PHE A 144 1.86 11.38 -4.06
CA PHE A 144 1.23 11.85 -2.83
C PHE A 144 1.40 13.34 -2.57
N GLN A 145 2.50 13.91 -3.04
CA GLN A 145 2.89 15.29 -2.76
C GLN A 145 1.98 16.27 -3.47
N LYS A 146 1.51 15.97 -4.69
CA LYS A 146 0.53 16.82 -5.37
C LYS A 146 -0.77 16.98 -4.54
N PRO A 147 -1.44 15.91 -4.08
CA PRO A 147 -2.56 16.02 -3.15
C PRO A 147 -2.24 16.86 -1.88
N LEU A 148 -1.06 16.68 -1.28
CA LEU A 148 -0.66 17.48 -0.10
C LEU A 148 -0.47 18.97 -0.44
N GLU A 149 0.13 19.27 -1.60
CA GLU A 149 0.31 20.64 -2.09
C GLU A 149 -1.04 21.30 -2.36
N ASP A 150 -2.00 20.56 -2.91
CA ASP A 150 -3.38 21.05 -3.12
C ASP A 150 -4.07 21.39 -1.79
N ILE A 151 -3.89 20.55 -0.75
CA ILE A 151 -4.39 20.83 0.61
C ILE A 151 -3.72 22.10 1.20
N ALA A 152 -2.39 22.21 1.07
CA ALA A 152 -1.64 23.36 1.57
C ALA A 152 -2.02 24.67 0.84
N GLY A 153 -2.26 24.60 -0.48
CA GLY A 153 -2.77 25.73 -1.26
C GLY A 153 -4.14 26.20 -0.77
N ARG A 154 -5.02 25.28 -0.39
CA ARG A 154 -6.32 25.61 0.23
C ARG A 154 -6.16 26.30 1.58
N LEU A 155 -5.18 25.90 2.40
CA LEU A 155 -4.86 26.55 3.67
C LEU A 155 -4.53 28.03 3.46
N ALA A 156 -3.66 28.32 2.50
CA ALA A 156 -3.27 29.69 2.15
C ALA A 156 -4.46 30.53 1.64
N SER A 157 -5.41 29.89 0.95
CA SER A 157 -6.62 30.56 0.46
C SER A 157 -7.73 30.75 1.51
N GLY A 158 -7.63 30.07 2.66
CA GLY A 158 -8.65 30.08 3.72
C GLY A 158 -9.99 29.43 3.34
N LYS A 159 -10.08 28.73 2.20
CA LYS A 159 -11.31 28.11 1.73
C LYS A 159 -11.47 26.70 2.29
N ALA A 160 -12.46 26.52 3.17
CA ALA A 160 -13.02 25.21 3.49
C ALA A 160 -13.96 24.78 2.36
N GLY A 161 -14.07 23.47 2.11
CA GLY A 161 -15.02 22.91 1.15
C GLY A 161 -16.46 22.98 1.64
N ASP A 162 -17.40 23.10 0.70
CA ASP A 162 -18.84 23.20 1.01
C ASP A 162 -19.48 21.84 1.33
N ALA A 163 -18.78 20.73 1.06
CA ALA A 163 -19.22 19.37 1.33
C ALA A 163 -18.04 18.42 1.56
N SER A 164 -18.24 17.39 2.38
CA SER A 164 -17.29 16.27 2.55
C SER A 164 -18.06 14.94 2.51
N PRO A 165 -18.31 14.39 1.31
CA PRO A 165 -19.08 13.17 1.09
C PRO A 165 -18.22 11.90 1.30
N ILE A 166 -17.66 11.72 2.50
CA ILE A 166 -16.69 10.67 2.82
C ILE A 166 -17.28 9.28 2.57
N MET A 167 -18.51 9.03 3.01
CA MET A 167 -19.18 7.74 2.81
C MET A 167 -19.33 7.39 1.33
N ALA A 168 -19.68 8.38 0.50
CA ALA A 168 -19.80 8.19 -0.95
C ALA A 168 -18.43 7.94 -1.60
N GLY A 169 -17.37 8.59 -1.12
CA GLY A 169 -16.00 8.31 -1.54
C GLY A 169 -15.58 6.86 -1.24
N ILE A 170 -15.84 6.39 -0.02
CA ILE A 170 -15.58 5.00 0.38
C ILE A 170 -16.39 4.02 -0.48
N GLN A 171 -17.68 4.30 -0.71
CA GLN A 171 -18.54 3.49 -1.58
C GLN A 171 -17.97 3.39 -3.00
N ARG A 172 -17.52 4.52 -3.58
CA ARG A 172 -16.93 4.53 -4.92
C ARG A 172 -15.67 3.67 -5.00
N ILE A 173 -14.73 3.86 -4.06
CA ILE A 173 -13.49 3.08 -3.99
C ILE A 173 -13.82 1.59 -3.86
N ASN A 174 -14.76 1.24 -3.00
CA ASN A 174 -15.14 -0.15 -2.83
C ASN A 174 -15.66 -0.79 -4.13
N LEU A 175 -16.45 -0.06 -4.91
CA LEU A 175 -16.99 -0.55 -6.18
C LEU A 175 -15.93 -0.64 -7.29
N GLU A 176 -15.02 0.34 -7.38
CA GLU A 176 -13.99 0.40 -8.42
C GLU A 176 -12.82 -0.55 -8.15
N VAL A 177 -12.39 -0.62 -6.89
CA VAL A 177 -11.11 -1.19 -6.50
C VAL A 177 -11.28 -2.55 -5.82
N PHE A 178 -12.21 -2.65 -4.85
CA PHE A 178 -12.27 -3.83 -3.98
C PHE A 178 -13.24 -4.92 -4.45
N SER A 179 -14.36 -4.54 -5.07
CA SER A 179 -15.43 -5.46 -5.45
C SER A 179 -15.07 -6.34 -6.65
N SER A 180 -14.14 -5.89 -7.48
CA SER A 180 -13.64 -6.60 -8.67
C SER A 180 -12.55 -7.63 -8.36
N LEU A 181 -11.99 -7.60 -7.14
CA LEU A 181 -10.89 -8.47 -6.75
C LEU A 181 -11.33 -9.91 -6.50
N PRO A 182 -10.46 -10.90 -6.80
CA PRO A 182 -10.68 -12.29 -6.42
C PRO A 182 -10.98 -12.46 -4.93
N ALA A 183 -11.77 -13.48 -4.60
CA ALA A 183 -12.02 -13.85 -3.22
C ALA A 183 -10.71 -14.23 -2.52
N GLY A 184 -10.51 -13.75 -1.29
CA GLY A 184 -9.31 -14.00 -0.50
C GLY A 184 -8.14 -13.05 -0.77
N THR A 185 -8.22 -12.16 -1.77
CA THR A 185 -7.25 -11.08 -1.93
C THR A 185 -7.32 -10.13 -0.72
N PRO A 186 -6.19 -9.83 -0.03
CA PRO A 186 -6.17 -8.87 1.06
C PRO A 186 -6.55 -7.46 0.59
N LYS A 187 -7.45 -6.80 1.31
CA LYS A 187 -7.96 -5.46 0.99
C LYS A 187 -7.78 -4.53 2.19
N ALA A 188 -7.14 -3.39 1.96
CA ALA A 188 -6.95 -2.36 2.98
C ALA A 188 -7.41 -0.99 2.46
N LEU A 189 -8.17 -0.28 3.27
CA LEU A 189 -8.58 1.10 3.03
C LEU A 189 -8.06 1.99 4.14
N PHE A 190 -7.27 2.99 3.78
CA PHE A 190 -6.89 4.07 4.69
C PHE A 190 -7.70 5.31 4.35
N VAL A 191 -8.32 5.93 5.35
CA VAL A 191 -9.07 7.19 5.17
C VAL A 191 -8.38 8.28 5.97
N ALA A 192 -7.79 9.26 5.29
CA ALA A 192 -7.18 10.43 5.91
C ALA A 192 -8.14 11.62 5.78
N SER A 193 -8.79 11.98 6.89
CA SER A 193 -9.86 12.99 6.91
C SER A 193 -10.07 13.50 8.33
N ASP A 194 -10.75 14.63 8.50
CA ASP A 194 -11.32 15.00 9.81
C ASP A 194 -12.49 14.09 10.21
N MET A 195 -12.92 13.22 9.30
CA MET A 195 -13.98 12.23 9.43
C MET A 195 -15.35 12.85 9.70
N ILE A 196 -15.57 14.11 9.33
CA ILE A 196 -16.87 14.77 9.47
C ILE A 196 -17.65 14.62 8.16
N GLU A 197 -18.64 13.74 8.15
CA GLU A 197 -19.55 13.63 7.02
C GLU A 197 -20.36 14.92 6.87
N HIS A 198 -20.33 15.49 5.67
CA HIS A 198 -21.10 16.67 5.33
C HIS A 198 -21.73 16.54 3.95
N THR A 199 -22.96 16.03 3.93
CA THR A 199 -23.80 15.93 2.73
C THR A 199 -25.21 16.45 3.01
N PRO A 200 -26.03 16.70 1.96
CA PRO A 200 -27.45 16.97 2.14
C PRO A 200 -28.17 15.86 2.92
N ALA A 201 -27.86 14.59 2.62
CA ALA A 201 -28.53 13.42 3.17
C ALA A 201 -28.21 13.17 4.66
N PHE A 202 -26.99 13.47 5.10
CA PHE A 202 -26.58 13.38 6.51
C PHE A 202 -25.38 14.29 6.76
N SER A 203 -25.36 14.96 7.91
CA SER A 203 -24.18 15.70 8.32
C SER A 203 -23.94 15.64 9.81
N ASN A 204 -22.70 15.32 10.21
CA ASN A 204 -22.34 15.30 11.62
C ASN A 204 -22.47 16.69 12.29
N TYR A 205 -22.38 17.79 11.53
CA TYR A 205 -22.64 19.14 12.07
C TYR A 205 -24.09 19.37 12.49
N ARG A 206 -25.03 18.91 11.65
CA ARG A 206 -26.46 19.12 11.82
C ARG A 206 -27.06 18.06 12.74
N ASP A 207 -26.71 16.80 12.48
CA ASP A 207 -27.34 15.63 13.06
C ASP A 207 -26.55 15.12 14.28
N GLY A 208 -25.24 15.36 14.34
CA GLY A 208 -24.34 14.84 15.38
C GLY A 208 -23.74 13.48 15.02
N VAL A 209 -23.17 12.80 16.01
CA VAL A 209 -22.41 11.54 15.83
C VAL A 209 -23.10 10.30 16.42
N ALA A 210 -24.33 10.44 16.92
CA ALA A 210 -25.09 9.28 17.37
C ALA A 210 -25.50 8.42 16.16
N TYR A 211 -25.02 7.18 16.09
CA TYR A 211 -25.24 6.30 14.93
C TYR A 211 -26.73 6.05 14.63
N SER A 212 -27.57 5.99 15.67
CA SER A 212 -29.03 5.88 15.53
C SER A 212 -29.68 7.01 14.72
N LYS A 213 -29.06 8.20 14.67
CA LYS A 213 -29.54 9.30 13.83
C LYS A 213 -29.21 9.07 12.36
N PHE A 214 -28.02 8.57 12.06
CA PHE A 214 -27.66 8.13 10.71
C PHE A 214 -28.60 7.03 10.22
N GLN A 215 -28.90 6.01 11.03
CA GLN A 215 -29.80 4.91 10.66
C GLN A 215 -31.22 5.35 10.30
N LYS A 216 -31.67 6.52 10.79
CA LYS A 216 -32.98 7.11 10.49
C LYS A 216 -32.95 8.09 9.31
N SER A 217 -31.77 8.41 8.79
CA SER A 217 -31.59 9.32 7.67
C SER A 217 -31.60 8.58 6.33
N GLU A 218 -31.85 9.31 5.24
CA GLU A 218 -31.77 8.77 3.87
C GLU A 218 -30.35 8.27 3.53
N ALA A 219 -29.33 8.82 4.19
CA ALA A 219 -27.94 8.45 3.99
C ALA A 219 -27.66 6.96 4.29
N ARG A 220 -28.45 6.33 5.16
CA ARG A 220 -28.33 4.90 5.45
C ARG A 220 -28.42 4.04 4.19
N ASP A 221 -29.46 4.29 3.39
CA ASP A 221 -29.69 3.51 2.17
C ASP A 221 -28.82 4.02 1.03
N LYS A 222 -28.63 5.34 0.95
CA LYS A 222 -27.87 6.00 -0.10
C LYS A 222 -26.39 5.59 -0.11
N PHE A 223 -25.75 5.57 1.06
CA PHE A 223 -24.33 5.29 1.20
C PHE A 223 -24.03 3.86 1.69
N ARG A 224 -24.97 2.95 1.51
CA ARG A 224 -24.75 1.54 1.82
C ARG A 224 -23.69 0.95 0.89
N THR A 225 -22.72 0.25 1.44
CA THR A 225 -21.66 -0.41 0.65
C THR A 225 -21.15 -1.64 1.39
N SER A 226 -21.04 -2.80 0.73
CA SER A 226 -20.47 -3.98 1.38
C SER A 226 -18.94 -3.88 1.39
N LEU A 227 -18.35 -3.78 2.57
CA LEU A 227 -16.91 -3.73 2.81
C LEU A 227 -16.36 -5.12 3.18
N ASP A 228 -16.97 -6.18 2.65
CA ASP A 228 -16.62 -7.57 2.95
C ASP A 228 -15.11 -7.82 2.69
N GLY A 229 -14.39 -8.20 3.75
CA GLY A 229 -12.95 -8.48 3.67
C GLY A 229 -12.07 -7.24 3.59
N VAL A 230 -12.63 -6.02 3.68
CA VAL A 230 -11.89 -4.76 3.67
C VAL A 230 -11.54 -4.37 5.10
N SER A 231 -10.23 -4.25 5.36
CA SER A 231 -9.71 -3.66 6.59
C SER A 231 -9.66 -2.15 6.44
N VAL A 232 -10.38 -1.41 7.28
CA VAL A 232 -10.47 0.05 7.22
C VAL A 232 -9.74 0.67 8.40
N LYS A 233 -8.79 1.53 8.11
CA LYS A 233 -8.04 2.31 9.09
C LYS A 233 -8.22 3.80 8.85
N ILE A 234 -8.45 4.55 9.93
CA ILE A 234 -8.66 5.98 9.87
C ILE A 234 -7.41 6.72 10.36
N LEU A 235 -7.00 7.74 9.60
CA LEU A 235 -5.97 8.72 9.91
C LEU A 235 -6.66 10.07 10.11
N ALA A 236 -7.07 10.37 11.35
CA ALA A 236 -7.97 11.45 11.66
C ALA A 236 -7.26 12.80 11.86
N PHE A 237 -7.71 13.83 11.15
CA PHE A 237 -7.29 15.22 11.37
C PHE A 237 -8.02 15.80 12.58
N GLN A 238 -7.33 16.65 13.35
CA GLN A 238 -7.94 17.28 14.53
C GLN A 238 -8.59 18.61 14.16
N ARG A 239 -9.91 18.72 14.43
CA ARG A 239 -10.65 19.96 14.28
C ARG A 239 -11.05 20.54 15.64
N PRO A 240 -10.71 21.81 15.94
CA PRO A 240 -11.12 22.43 17.20
C PRO A 240 -12.62 22.75 17.20
N ASN A 241 -13.19 22.93 18.40
CA ASN A 241 -14.55 23.46 18.63
C ASN A 241 -15.71 22.63 18.07
N LEU A 242 -15.52 21.31 17.92
CA LEU A 242 -16.63 20.40 17.62
C LEU A 242 -17.52 20.20 18.86
N LYS A 243 -18.81 19.94 18.60
CA LYS A 243 -19.80 19.64 19.65
C LYS A 243 -19.72 18.21 20.18
N PHE A 244 -18.82 17.40 19.63
CA PHE A 244 -18.62 16.00 19.94
C PHE A 244 -17.11 15.70 20.03
N SER A 245 -16.77 14.64 20.76
CA SER A 245 -15.39 14.22 20.95
C SER A 245 -14.86 13.39 19.78
N ALA A 246 -13.54 13.25 19.69
CA ALA A 246 -12.92 12.38 18.69
C ALA A 246 -13.29 10.90 18.90
N GLU A 247 -13.52 10.49 20.15
CA GLU A 247 -13.91 9.15 20.53
C GLU A 247 -15.35 8.85 20.10
N GLU A 248 -16.28 9.80 20.26
CA GLU A 248 -17.65 9.67 19.76
C GLU A 248 -17.69 9.60 18.22
N LEU A 249 -16.82 10.35 17.54
CA LEU A 249 -16.68 10.27 16.08
C LEU A 249 -16.08 8.92 15.64
N ALA A 250 -15.04 8.45 16.34
CA ALA A 250 -14.44 7.14 16.07
C ALA A 250 -15.44 6.00 16.27
N GLU A 251 -16.28 6.09 17.31
CA GLU A 251 -17.39 5.16 17.56
C GLU A 251 -18.38 5.13 16.39
N PHE A 252 -18.84 6.30 15.94
CA PHE A 252 -19.74 6.43 14.80
C PHE A 252 -19.21 5.70 13.56
N TRP A 253 -17.95 5.94 13.21
CA TRP A 253 -17.33 5.30 12.04
C TRP A 253 -17.07 3.82 12.24
N ARG A 254 -16.71 3.39 13.45
CA ARG A 254 -16.61 1.96 13.76
C ARG A 254 -17.93 1.25 13.52
N GLU A 255 -19.04 1.81 14.03
CA GLU A 255 -20.38 1.27 13.81
C GLU A 255 -20.74 1.26 12.31
N TRP A 256 -20.47 2.36 11.58
CA TRP A 256 -20.74 2.42 10.15
C TRP A 256 -19.96 1.37 9.36
N ILE A 257 -18.66 1.21 9.62
CA ILE A 257 -17.80 0.23 8.95
C ILE A 257 -18.26 -1.19 9.26
N THR A 258 -18.50 -1.50 10.54
CA THR A 258 -18.88 -2.85 10.99
C THR A 258 -20.26 -3.26 10.45
N ASN A 259 -21.23 -2.34 10.44
CA ASN A 259 -22.57 -2.61 9.89
C ASN A 259 -22.57 -2.72 8.35
N ASN A 260 -21.50 -2.27 7.70
CA ASN A 260 -21.22 -2.50 6.28
C ASN A 260 -20.30 -3.71 6.07
N ASN A 261 -20.13 -4.59 7.07
CA ASN A 261 -19.31 -5.81 7.06
C ASN A 261 -17.79 -5.59 6.88
N GLY A 262 -17.30 -4.38 7.12
CA GLY A 262 -15.87 -4.08 7.13
C GLY A 262 -15.20 -4.41 8.46
N TYR A 263 -13.88 -4.55 8.43
CA TYR A 263 -13.06 -4.70 9.64
C TYR A 263 -12.51 -3.34 10.06
N PHE A 264 -12.84 -2.87 11.25
CA PHE A 264 -12.28 -1.63 11.78
C PHE A 264 -10.90 -1.88 12.40
N ASP A 265 -9.83 -1.47 11.71
CA ASP A 265 -8.43 -1.68 12.11
C ASP A 265 -7.91 -0.57 13.04
N GLY A 266 -8.64 0.54 13.16
CA GLY A 266 -8.40 1.56 14.17
C GLY A 266 -8.56 2.98 13.68
N PHE A 267 -8.37 3.90 14.63
CA PHE A 267 -8.51 5.34 14.46
C PHE A 267 -7.28 6.02 15.06
N ILE A 268 -6.37 6.48 14.21
CA ILE A 268 -5.16 7.18 14.60
C ILE A 268 -5.42 8.67 14.50
N ARG A 269 -5.29 9.39 15.61
CA ARG A 269 -5.31 10.85 15.60
C ARG A 269 -3.96 11.35 15.13
N LEU A 270 -3.93 12.07 14.02
CA LEU A 270 -2.70 12.68 13.55
C LEU A 270 -2.26 13.82 14.48
N GLU A 271 -0.96 14.03 14.52
CA GLU A 271 -0.31 15.08 15.29
C GLU A 271 -0.59 16.46 14.68
N GLY A 272 -0.68 17.46 15.55
CA GLY A 272 -1.05 18.82 15.15
C GLY A 272 -2.51 19.14 15.40
N LYS A 273 -2.77 20.44 15.50
CA LYS A 273 -4.11 21.01 15.51
C LYS A 273 -4.13 22.14 14.49
N ARG A 274 -5.24 22.25 13.78
CA ARG A 274 -5.55 23.45 12.99
C ARG A 274 -5.72 24.66 13.90
#